data_AF-A0A8J3XI21-F1
#
_entry.id   AF-A0A8J3XI21-F1
#
_cell.length_a   1.000
_cell.length_b   1.000
_cell.length_c   1.000
_cell.angle_alpha   90.00
_cell.angle_beta   90.00
_cell.angle_gamma   90.00
#
_symmetry.space_group_name_H-M   'P 1'
#
loop_
_entity.id
_entity.type
_entity.pdbx_description
1 polymer ?
#
loop_
_entity_poly.entity_id
_entity_poly.type
_entity_poly.pdbx_seq_one_letter_code
_entity_poly.pdbx_strand_id
1 'polypeptide(L)'
;MPDDPPNAEPHGPSTAPDMTDPEVGPVCAFCGGPMPPAALDEHGHRKAGRPARYCRKACADAASRARRQRQAATISAHLAAATQLSDTARPGLSELTAVLTELTRQLEQAQNGALAEVEAAEEEAAEARNFAEAAEQRATQAERAHRQALAAERAAQQKRLESERRLEDTRTDAERTRTEAWQQVAEHEAARGRAEAARDAALSARADLIDQRDTALRSVDELRAAQLVQAKQLEAVRRALAEARAACDTHTARLTLVEQALTETVADKEMLREQVSAALVRAETAETERDRARAQAEQAAAEARGEIHNLRADADRQLALITAAHQAELAALRASAQDARVRAERAEAQADAAELQRQVLARQLHDLRAEPDISSAAAGGQT
;
A
#
# COMPACT_ATOMS: atom_id res chain seq x y z
N MET A 1 -47.78 -96.23 66.55
CA MET A 1 -48.86 -96.70 67.42
C MET A 1 -49.33 -98.07 66.94
N PRO A 2 -48.70 -99.17 67.37
CA PRO A 2 -49.35 -100.47 67.45
C PRO A 2 -49.96 -100.65 68.86
N ASP A 3 -51.11 -101.30 68.96
CA ASP A 3 -51.68 -101.83 70.20
C ASP A 3 -51.98 -103.33 70.00
N ASP A 4 -51.83 -104.10 71.08
CA ASP A 4 -51.81 -105.58 71.10
C ASP A 4 -53.11 -106.15 71.78
N PRO A 5 -53.31 -107.48 71.88
CA PRO A 5 -54.64 -108.14 71.86
C PRO A 5 -55.24 -108.45 73.26
N PRO A 6 -56.30 -109.30 73.33
CA PRO A 6 -56.23 -110.43 74.28
C PRO A 6 -56.85 -111.78 73.79
N ASN A 7 -56.90 -112.76 74.71
CA ASN A 7 -56.92 -114.23 74.52
C ASN A 7 -57.92 -114.92 75.50
N ALA A 8 -58.56 -116.06 75.18
CA ALA A 8 -59.32 -116.92 76.13
C ALA A 8 -59.82 -118.31 75.61
N GLU A 9 -59.97 -119.29 76.52
CA GLU A 9 -60.64 -120.63 76.38
C GLU A 9 -61.62 -120.86 77.59
N PRO A 10 -61.90 -122.06 78.22
CA PRO A 10 -61.80 -123.50 77.84
C PRO A 10 -62.98 -124.43 78.33
N HIS A 11 -62.84 -125.76 78.12
CA HIS A 11 -63.39 -126.93 78.89
C HIS A 11 -64.81 -127.54 78.64
N GLY A 12 -64.90 -128.87 78.85
CA GLY A 12 -66.13 -129.71 79.01
C GLY A 12 -66.23 -130.31 80.45
N PRO A 13 -67.15 -131.25 80.79
CA PRO A 13 -66.80 -132.70 80.79
C PRO A 13 -67.99 -133.73 80.73
N SER A 14 -67.69 -135.00 81.10
CA SER A 14 -68.49 -136.27 81.04
C SER A 14 -69.20 -136.66 82.35
N THR A 15 -70.22 -137.57 82.33
CA THR A 15 -70.25 -138.86 83.10
C THR A 15 -71.58 -139.64 83.01
N ALA A 16 -71.51 -140.97 83.22
CA ALA A 16 -72.61 -141.91 83.48
C ALA A 16 -72.13 -143.00 84.48
N PRO A 17 -73.01 -143.57 85.34
CA PRO A 17 -73.04 -145.03 85.59
C PRO A 17 -74.44 -145.53 86.10
N ASP A 18 -74.61 -146.71 86.71
CA ASP A 18 -74.39 -148.11 86.25
C ASP A 18 -75.15 -149.06 87.23
N MET A 19 -75.25 -150.36 86.88
CA MET A 19 -76.00 -151.52 87.46
C MET A 19 -75.96 -151.75 89.01
N THR A 20 -76.64 -152.72 89.66
CA THR A 20 -76.63 -154.22 89.50
C THR A 20 -77.70 -154.96 90.35
N ASP A 21 -77.97 -156.22 90.00
CA ASP A 21 -78.60 -157.29 90.82
C ASP A 21 -77.87 -158.66 90.54
N PRO A 22 -78.26 -159.88 91.01
CA PRO A 22 -77.59 -160.56 92.14
C PRO A 22 -76.83 -161.89 91.82
N GLU A 23 -76.49 -162.65 92.87
CA GLU A 23 -75.41 -163.66 92.95
C GLU A 23 -75.63 -165.05 92.28
N VAL A 24 -74.54 -165.64 91.77
CA VAL A 24 -74.43 -167.05 91.35
C VAL A 24 -73.09 -167.65 91.83
N GLY A 25 -73.08 -168.93 92.24
CA GLY A 25 -71.92 -169.61 92.84
C GLY A 25 -70.67 -169.75 91.94
N PRO A 26 -69.48 -170.00 92.52
CA PRO A 26 -68.19 -169.81 91.86
C PRO A 26 -67.85 -170.89 90.81
N VAL A 27 -68.18 -170.58 89.55
CA VAL A 27 -67.72 -171.30 88.35
C VAL A 27 -66.33 -170.85 87.90
N CYS A 28 -65.61 -171.71 87.15
CA CYS A 28 -64.34 -171.37 86.52
C CYS A 28 -64.51 -170.17 85.58
N ALA A 29 -63.85 -169.05 85.86
CA ALA A 29 -64.03 -167.76 85.17
C ALA A 29 -63.48 -167.71 83.71
N PHE A 30 -63.27 -168.86 83.08
CA PHE A 30 -62.90 -168.98 81.66
C PHE A 30 -63.78 -169.98 80.92
N CYS A 31 -63.99 -171.18 81.46
CA CYS A 31 -64.74 -172.24 80.79
C CYS A 31 -66.08 -172.61 81.46
N GLY A 32 -66.53 -171.85 82.47
CA GLY A 32 -67.82 -172.03 83.14
C GLY A 32 -67.97 -173.30 83.99
N GLY A 33 -67.04 -174.25 83.92
CA GLY A 33 -67.13 -175.51 84.66
C GLY A 33 -67.06 -175.34 86.18
N PRO A 34 -67.75 -176.20 86.96
CA PRO A 34 -67.70 -176.16 88.42
C PRO A 34 -66.27 -176.40 88.91
N MET A 35 -65.89 -175.72 89.99
CA MET A 35 -64.53 -175.81 90.51
C MET A 35 -64.38 -177.00 91.47
N PRO A 36 -63.22 -177.68 91.46
CA PRO A 36 -62.98 -178.79 92.37
C PRO A 36 -63.02 -178.31 93.84
N PRO A 37 -63.50 -179.14 94.78
CA PRO A 37 -63.65 -178.76 96.18
C PRO A 37 -62.29 -178.41 96.80
N ALA A 38 -62.29 -177.41 97.69
CA ALA A 38 -61.08 -176.93 98.33
C ALA A 38 -60.45 -178.01 99.24
N ALA A 39 -59.14 -178.23 99.08
CA ALA A 39 -58.40 -179.18 99.91
C ALA A 39 -58.40 -178.75 101.38
N LEU A 40 -58.87 -179.66 102.24
CA LEU A 40 -58.84 -179.54 103.70
C LEU A 40 -57.51 -180.10 104.21
N ASP A 41 -57.03 -179.60 105.35
CA ASP A 41 -55.90 -180.18 106.07
C ASP A 41 -56.32 -181.34 106.98
N GLU A 42 -55.32 -182.00 107.57
CA GLU A 42 -55.50 -183.18 108.44
C GLU A 42 -56.23 -182.88 109.76
N HIS A 43 -56.60 -181.62 110.02
CA HIS A 43 -57.41 -181.20 111.16
C HIS A 43 -58.78 -180.65 110.73
N GLY A 44 -59.18 -180.89 109.47
CA GLY A 44 -60.51 -180.55 108.94
C GLY A 44 -60.70 -179.07 108.61
N HIS A 45 -59.65 -178.26 108.66
CA HIS A 45 -59.72 -176.84 108.35
C HIS A 45 -59.35 -176.57 106.88
N ARG A 46 -59.94 -175.51 106.31
CA ARG A 46 -59.62 -175.08 104.94
C ARG A 46 -58.27 -174.38 104.99
N LYS A 47 -57.26 -174.97 104.34
CA LYS A 47 -55.91 -174.41 104.24
C LYS A 47 -56.00 -173.00 103.65
N ALA A 48 -55.65 -171.98 104.45
CA ALA A 48 -55.95 -170.59 104.14
C ALA A 48 -55.18 -170.09 102.90
N GLY A 49 -55.86 -170.11 101.76
CA GLY A 49 -55.32 -169.67 100.47
C GLY A 49 -56.41 -169.05 99.60
N ARG A 50 -56.04 -168.05 98.80
CA ARG A 50 -56.98 -167.30 97.94
C ARG A 50 -57.68 -168.28 96.97
N PRO A 51 -59.02 -168.28 96.85
CA PRO A 51 -59.73 -169.27 96.03
C PRO A 51 -59.27 -169.20 94.58
N ALA A 52 -58.86 -170.35 94.03
CA ALA A 52 -58.40 -170.44 92.65
C ALA A 52 -59.55 -170.07 91.71
N ARG A 53 -59.40 -169.01 90.89
CA ARG A 53 -60.45 -168.53 89.95
C ARG A 53 -60.69 -169.42 88.72
N TYR A 54 -59.88 -170.47 88.55
CA TYR A 54 -59.87 -171.33 87.38
C TYR A 54 -59.68 -172.78 87.80
N CYS A 55 -60.48 -173.70 87.24
CA CYS A 55 -60.46 -175.12 87.61
C CYS A 55 -59.14 -175.85 87.28
N ARG A 56 -58.29 -175.28 86.42
CA ARG A 56 -56.96 -175.80 86.05
C ARG A 56 -56.08 -174.72 85.43
N LYS A 57 -54.75 -174.86 85.55
CA LYS A 57 -53.75 -173.93 85.01
C LYS A 57 -53.97 -173.58 83.53
N ALA A 58 -54.33 -174.57 82.69
CA ALA A 58 -54.63 -174.37 81.28
C ALA A 58 -55.75 -173.34 81.03
N CYS A 59 -56.76 -173.26 81.91
CA CYS A 59 -57.85 -172.27 81.82
C CYS A 59 -57.39 -170.86 82.27
N ALA A 60 -56.45 -170.76 83.21
CA ALA A 60 -55.83 -169.49 83.57
C ALA A 60 -54.95 -168.93 82.44
N ASP A 61 -54.13 -169.79 81.80
CA ASP A 61 -53.27 -169.40 80.68
C ASP A 61 -54.09 -169.03 79.43
N ALA A 62 -55.19 -169.74 79.16
CA ALA A 62 -56.11 -169.39 78.08
C ALA A 62 -56.84 -168.05 78.35
N ALA A 63 -57.28 -167.80 79.59
CA ALA A 63 -57.85 -166.50 79.99
C ALA A 63 -56.83 -165.35 79.90
N SER A 64 -55.55 -165.62 80.15
CA SER A 64 -54.46 -164.66 79.99
C SER A 64 -54.22 -164.32 78.51
N ARG A 65 -54.14 -165.32 77.63
CA ARG A 65 -54.03 -165.12 76.17
C ARG A 65 -55.24 -164.36 75.61
N ALA A 66 -56.46 -164.74 75.99
CA ALA A 66 -57.68 -164.06 75.57
C ALA A 66 -57.71 -162.59 76.03
N ARG A 67 -57.21 -162.27 77.24
CA ARG A 67 -57.09 -160.87 77.70
C ARG A 67 -56.08 -160.06 76.89
N ARG A 68 -54.89 -160.62 76.60
CA ARG A 68 -53.88 -159.95 75.77
C ARG A 68 -54.37 -159.71 74.35
N GLN A 69 -55.08 -160.68 73.75
CA GLN A 69 -55.69 -160.52 72.43
C GLN A 69 -56.77 -159.42 72.43
N ARG A 70 -57.62 -159.34 73.46
CA ARG A 70 -58.58 -158.23 73.60
C ARG A 70 -57.89 -156.88 73.73
N GLN A 71 -56.86 -156.76 74.58
CA GLN A 71 -56.10 -155.51 74.74
C GLN A 71 -55.39 -155.09 73.45
N ALA A 72 -54.78 -156.03 72.73
CA ALA A 72 -54.19 -155.77 71.41
C ALA A 72 -55.25 -155.30 70.41
N ALA A 73 -56.42 -155.95 70.36
CA ALA A 73 -57.54 -155.55 69.51
C ALA A 73 -58.06 -154.15 69.83
N THR A 74 -58.16 -153.78 71.11
CA THR A 74 -58.55 -152.43 71.55
C THR A 74 -57.53 -151.37 71.13
N ILE A 75 -56.23 -151.62 71.30
CA ILE A 75 -55.17 -150.70 70.87
C ILE A 75 -55.17 -150.56 69.35
N SER A 76 -55.29 -151.65 68.59
CA SER A 76 -55.40 -151.59 67.12
C SER A 76 -56.67 -150.88 66.66
N ALA A 77 -57.78 -150.98 67.39
CA ALA A 77 -59.02 -150.27 67.07
C ALA A 77 -58.89 -148.75 67.31
N HIS A 78 -58.23 -148.31 68.39
CA HIS A 78 -57.97 -146.89 68.62
C HIS A 78 -56.95 -146.31 67.65
N LEU A 79 -55.91 -147.06 67.28
CA LEU A 79 -54.98 -146.67 66.21
C LEU A 79 -55.69 -146.60 64.85
N ALA A 80 -56.54 -147.58 64.52
CA ALA A 80 -57.35 -147.53 63.31
C ALA A 80 -58.31 -146.33 63.29
N ALA A 81 -58.94 -145.98 64.42
CA ALA A 81 -59.79 -144.80 64.54
C ALA A 81 -58.99 -143.48 64.40
N ALA A 82 -57.78 -143.40 64.97
CA ALA A 82 -56.90 -142.23 64.83
C ALA A 82 -56.38 -142.09 63.38
N THR A 83 -56.00 -143.19 62.73
CA THR A 83 -55.64 -143.22 61.31
C THR A 83 -56.83 -142.82 60.44
N GLN A 84 -58.03 -143.38 60.71
CA GLN A 84 -59.25 -143.03 59.97
C GLN A 84 -59.65 -141.56 60.16
N LEU A 85 -59.50 -140.99 61.36
CA LEU A 85 -59.73 -139.56 61.60
C LEU A 85 -58.70 -138.70 60.86
N SER A 86 -57.42 -139.09 60.88
CA SER A 86 -56.35 -138.46 60.09
C SER A 86 -56.67 -138.52 58.60
N ASP A 87 -57.05 -139.67 58.06
CA ASP A 87 -57.38 -139.88 56.65
C ASP A 87 -58.68 -139.14 56.25
N THR A 88 -59.60 -138.91 57.18
CA THR A 88 -60.81 -138.10 56.98
C THR A 88 -60.52 -136.60 57.04
N ALA A 89 -59.58 -136.16 57.89
CA ALA A 89 -59.21 -134.75 58.05
C ALA A 89 -58.18 -134.26 57.01
N ARG A 90 -57.34 -135.18 56.49
CA ARG A 90 -56.27 -134.88 55.53
C ARG A 90 -56.75 -134.21 54.24
N PRO A 91 -57.89 -134.60 53.63
CA PRO A 91 -58.49 -133.85 52.52
C PRO A 91 -58.75 -132.37 52.89
N GLY A 92 -59.48 -132.11 53.97
CA GLY A 92 -59.80 -130.74 54.42
C GLY A 92 -58.57 -129.92 54.80
N LEU A 93 -57.54 -130.54 55.39
CA LEU A 93 -56.25 -129.88 55.63
C LEU A 93 -55.50 -129.57 54.32
N SER A 94 -55.57 -130.45 53.33
CA SER A 94 -54.97 -130.20 52.01
C SER A 94 -55.71 -129.11 51.23
N GLU A 95 -57.05 -129.05 51.33
CA GLU A 95 -57.88 -127.98 50.78
C GLU A 95 -57.57 -126.64 51.47
N LEU A 96 -57.50 -126.60 52.81
CA LEU A 96 -57.12 -125.39 53.55
C LEU A 96 -55.71 -124.91 53.19
N THR A 97 -54.76 -125.84 53.05
CA THR A 97 -53.39 -125.50 52.63
C THR A 97 -53.37 -124.96 51.20
N ALA A 98 -54.16 -125.52 50.29
CA ALA A 98 -54.33 -125.01 48.93
C ALA A 98 -54.96 -123.60 48.92
N VAL A 99 -56.00 -123.35 49.72
CA VAL A 99 -56.62 -122.02 49.87
C VAL A 99 -55.63 -121.00 50.46
N LEU A 100 -54.85 -121.37 51.47
CA LEU A 100 -53.82 -120.48 52.05
C LEU A 100 -52.68 -120.20 51.06
N THR A 101 -52.26 -121.20 50.28
CA THR A 101 -51.25 -121.03 49.23
C THR A 101 -51.77 -120.11 48.13
N GLU A 102 -53.03 -120.30 47.70
CA GLU A 102 -53.70 -119.47 46.70
C GLU A 102 -53.92 -118.04 47.20
N LEU A 103 -54.32 -117.85 48.46
CA LEU A 103 -54.43 -116.52 49.09
C LEU A 103 -53.06 -115.83 49.16
N THR A 104 -52.00 -116.56 49.55
CA THR A 104 -50.63 -116.03 49.59
C THR A 104 -50.19 -115.61 48.19
N ARG A 105 -50.43 -116.45 47.17
CA ARG A 105 -50.16 -116.15 45.76
C ARG A 105 -50.93 -114.93 45.27
N GLN A 106 -52.19 -114.76 45.67
CA GLN A 106 -52.99 -113.57 45.33
C GLN A 106 -52.48 -112.31 46.04
N LEU A 107 -52.05 -112.41 47.30
CA LEU A 107 -51.45 -111.30 48.06
C LEU A 107 -50.09 -110.90 47.49
N GLU A 108 -49.24 -111.85 47.12
CA GLU A 108 -47.97 -111.60 46.43
C GLU A 108 -48.21 -110.94 45.05
N GLN A 109 -49.22 -111.39 44.30
CA GLN A 109 -49.59 -110.76 43.02
C GLN A 109 -50.12 -109.33 43.22
N ALA A 110 -50.95 -109.09 44.24
CA ALA A 110 -51.43 -107.75 44.57
C ALA A 110 -50.30 -106.83 45.06
N GLN A 111 -49.37 -107.34 45.87
CA GLN A 111 -48.20 -106.60 46.34
C GLN A 111 -47.26 -106.25 45.19
N ASN A 112 -46.92 -107.21 44.34
CA ASN A 112 -46.06 -106.98 43.18
C ASN A 112 -46.72 -106.06 42.14
N GLY A 113 -48.04 -106.17 41.96
CA GLY A 113 -48.81 -105.23 41.13
C GLY A 113 -48.78 -103.81 41.67
N ALA A 114 -49.06 -103.62 42.96
CA ALA A 114 -49.02 -102.31 43.60
C ALA A 114 -47.61 -101.70 43.63
N LEU A 115 -46.57 -102.51 43.81
CA LEU A 115 -45.17 -102.05 43.69
C LEU A 115 -44.84 -101.61 42.26
N ALA A 116 -45.24 -102.39 41.24
CA ALA A 116 -45.03 -102.02 39.84
C ALA A 116 -45.82 -100.76 39.44
N GLU A 117 -47.02 -100.55 39.99
CA GLU A 117 -47.80 -99.31 39.80
C GLU A 117 -47.10 -98.10 40.45
N VAL A 118 -46.50 -98.27 41.64
CA VAL A 118 -45.71 -97.21 42.30
C VAL A 118 -44.42 -96.92 41.54
N GLU A 119 -43.67 -97.95 41.11
CA GLU A 119 -42.46 -97.78 40.31
C GLU A 119 -42.76 -97.05 38.99
N ALA A 120 -43.81 -97.45 38.26
CA ALA A 120 -44.24 -96.76 37.04
C ALA A 120 -44.68 -95.30 37.29
N ALA A 121 -45.39 -95.02 38.40
CA ALA A 121 -45.78 -93.67 38.77
C ALA A 121 -44.59 -92.80 39.21
N GLU A 122 -43.57 -93.40 39.84
CA GLU A 122 -42.32 -92.72 40.20
C GLU A 122 -41.46 -92.41 38.96
N GLU A 123 -41.42 -93.32 37.98
CA GLU A 123 -40.80 -93.10 36.67
C GLU A 123 -41.51 -91.99 35.90
N GLU A 124 -42.85 -92.04 35.75
CA GLU A 124 -43.63 -90.97 35.09
C GLU A 124 -43.43 -89.62 35.79
N ALA A 125 -43.42 -89.59 37.12
CA ALA A 125 -43.15 -88.37 37.89
C ALA A 125 -41.70 -87.88 37.71
N ALA A 126 -40.71 -88.76 37.55
CA ALA A 126 -39.33 -88.40 37.23
C ALA A 126 -39.22 -87.81 35.81
N GLU A 127 -39.84 -88.43 34.81
CA GLU A 127 -39.91 -87.90 33.44
C GLU A 127 -40.60 -86.54 33.38
N ALA A 128 -41.73 -86.37 34.07
CA ALA A 128 -42.45 -85.10 34.17
C ALA A 128 -41.61 -83.98 34.81
N ARG A 129 -40.85 -84.28 35.88
CA ARG A 129 -39.90 -83.34 36.50
C ARG A 129 -38.76 -82.97 35.54
N ASN A 130 -38.12 -83.95 34.92
CA ASN A 130 -37.06 -83.73 33.94
C ASN A 130 -37.54 -82.87 32.74
N PHE A 131 -38.76 -83.11 32.26
CA PHE A 131 -39.38 -82.31 31.19
C PHE A 131 -39.67 -80.87 31.63
N ALA A 132 -40.18 -80.68 32.85
CA ALA A 132 -40.43 -79.36 33.42
C ALA A 132 -39.14 -78.55 33.60
N GLU A 133 -38.08 -79.15 34.16
CA GLU A 133 -36.77 -78.52 34.28
C GLU A 133 -36.18 -78.16 32.90
N ALA A 134 -36.27 -79.06 31.92
CA ALA A 134 -35.83 -78.78 30.55
C ALA A 134 -36.67 -77.70 29.85
N ALA A 135 -37.95 -77.52 30.23
CA ALA A 135 -38.79 -76.42 29.76
C ALA A 135 -38.38 -75.08 30.42
N GLU A 136 -38.14 -75.06 31.73
CA GLU A 136 -37.70 -73.86 32.46
C GLU A 136 -36.31 -73.39 32.02
N GLN A 137 -35.37 -74.32 31.78
CA GLN A 137 -34.05 -74.01 31.24
C GLN A 137 -34.16 -73.39 29.84
N ARG A 138 -35.01 -73.93 28.95
CA ARG A 138 -35.26 -73.35 27.62
C ARG A 138 -35.91 -71.96 27.70
N ALA A 139 -36.88 -71.77 28.59
CA ALA A 139 -37.51 -70.46 28.83
C ALA A 139 -36.48 -69.43 29.33
N THR A 140 -35.64 -69.81 30.30
CA THR A 140 -34.57 -68.97 30.84
C THR A 140 -33.53 -68.61 29.78
N GLN A 141 -33.15 -69.55 28.92
CA GLN A 141 -32.24 -69.29 27.80
C GLN A 141 -32.86 -68.35 26.76
N ALA A 142 -34.12 -68.56 26.40
CA ALA A 142 -34.85 -67.68 25.48
C ALA A 142 -34.98 -66.26 26.04
N GLU A 143 -35.25 -66.09 27.34
CA GLU A 143 -35.31 -64.77 27.97
C GLU A 143 -33.95 -64.08 27.98
N ARG A 144 -32.86 -64.81 28.31
CA ARG A 144 -31.49 -64.27 28.23
C ARG A 144 -31.14 -63.82 26.81
N ALA A 145 -31.46 -64.63 25.80
CA ALA A 145 -31.25 -64.29 24.39
C ALA A 145 -32.06 -63.05 23.98
N HIS A 146 -33.33 -62.95 24.40
CA HIS A 146 -34.17 -61.78 24.14
C HIS A 146 -33.61 -60.50 24.80
N ARG A 147 -33.21 -60.56 26.08
CA ARG A 147 -32.57 -59.43 26.79
C ARG A 147 -31.26 -59.00 26.11
N GLN A 148 -30.45 -59.96 25.63
CA GLN A 148 -29.23 -59.70 24.88
C GLN A 148 -29.51 -59.05 23.51
N ALA A 149 -30.52 -59.52 22.78
CA ALA A 149 -30.93 -58.95 21.50
C ALA A 149 -31.38 -57.48 21.65
N LEU A 150 -32.22 -57.18 22.66
CA LEU A 150 -32.63 -55.80 22.96
C LEU A 150 -31.46 -54.90 23.38
N ALA A 151 -30.49 -55.42 24.12
CA ALA A 151 -29.28 -54.68 24.47
C ALA A 151 -28.40 -54.39 23.24
N ALA A 152 -28.24 -55.38 22.35
CA ALA A 152 -27.50 -55.23 21.10
C ALA A 152 -28.19 -54.24 20.14
N GLU A 153 -29.53 -54.25 20.06
CA GLU A 153 -30.29 -53.28 19.28
C GLU A 153 -30.08 -51.86 19.78
N ARG A 154 -30.22 -51.62 21.10
CA ARG A 154 -29.98 -50.30 21.70
C ARG A 154 -28.55 -49.81 21.47
N ALA A 155 -27.56 -50.69 21.62
CA ALA A 155 -26.16 -50.35 21.33
C ALA A 155 -25.93 -50.04 19.84
N ALA A 156 -26.61 -50.74 18.93
CA ALA A 156 -26.56 -50.46 17.50
C ALA A 156 -27.25 -49.13 17.13
N GLN A 157 -28.38 -48.79 17.77
CA GLN A 157 -29.05 -47.49 17.62
C GLN A 157 -28.17 -46.35 18.13
N GLN A 158 -27.56 -46.49 19.32
CA GLN A 158 -26.62 -45.50 19.88
C GLN A 158 -25.43 -45.28 18.94
N LYS A 159 -24.80 -46.34 18.43
CA LYS A 159 -23.69 -46.23 17.46
C LYS A 159 -24.09 -45.52 16.16
N ARG A 160 -25.32 -45.73 15.66
CA ARG A 160 -25.83 -44.99 14.49
C ARG A 160 -25.94 -43.50 14.80
N LEU A 161 -26.62 -43.14 15.90
CA LEU A 161 -26.78 -41.74 16.33
C LEU A 161 -25.43 -41.03 16.58
N GLU A 162 -24.45 -41.74 17.15
CA GLU A 162 -23.08 -41.22 17.30
C GLU A 162 -22.38 -41.02 15.96
N SER A 163 -22.56 -41.94 15.01
CA SER A 163 -21.99 -41.80 13.65
C SER A 163 -22.64 -40.68 12.85
N GLU A 164 -23.97 -40.51 12.96
CA GLU A 164 -24.74 -39.44 12.33
C GLU A 164 -24.33 -38.07 12.87
N ARG A 165 -24.18 -37.93 14.19
CA ARG A 165 -23.65 -36.71 14.82
C ARG A 165 -22.25 -36.38 14.31
N ARG A 166 -21.32 -37.34 14.31
CA ARG A 166 -19.96 -37.11 13.80
C ARG A 166 -19.93 -36.71 12.32
N LEU A 167 -20.83 -37.24 11.50
CA LEU A 167 -20.96 -36.85 10.09
C LEU A 167 -21.48 -35.41 9.96
N GLU A 168 -22.48 -35.02 10.76
CA GLU A 168 -23.03 -33.66 10.76
C GLU A 168 -22.04 -32.63 11.33
N ASP A 169 -21.29 -32.98 12.39
CA ASP A 169 -20.20 -32.19 12.95
C ASP A 169 -19.11 -31.96 11.89
N THR A 170 -18.64 -33.04 11.24
CA THR A 170 -17.64 -32.98 10.16
C THR A 170 -18.13 -32.14 8.98
N ARG A 171 -19.42 -32.25 8.62
CA ARG A 171 -20.04 -31.45 7.57
C ARG A 171 -20.07 -29.97 7.94
N THR A 172 -20.50 -29.65 9.17
CA THR A 172 -20.56 -28.28 9.69
C THR A 172 -19.18 -27.64 9.73
N ASP A 173 -18.16 -28.38 10.19
CA ASP A 173 -16.77 -27.92 10.19
C ASP A 173 -16.23 -27.71 8.76
N ALA A 174 -16.59 -28.58 7.81
CA ALA A 174 -16.22 -28.40 6.40
C ALA A 174 -16.91 -27.20 5.75
N GLU A 175 -18.21 -26.97 6.05
CA GLU A 175 -18.96 -25.80 5.58
C GLU A 175 -18.43 -24.49 6.22
N ARG A 176 -18.03 -24.51 7.50
CA ARG A 176 -17.35 -23.38 8.16
C ARG A 176 -16.00 -23.09 7.50
N THR A 177 -15.13 -24.09 7.38
CA THR A 177 -13.79 -23.98 6.77
C THR A 177 -13.88 -23.46 5.33
N ARG A 178 -14.88 -23.94 4.56
CA ARG A 178 -15.17 -23.42 3.21
C ARG A 178 -15.54 -21.94 3.26
N THR A 179 -16.47 -21.53 4.13
CA THR A 179 -16.89 -20.13 4.27
C THR A 179 -15.71 -19.21 4.64
N GLU A 180 -14.88 -19.63 5.61
CA GLU A 180 -13.68 -18.91 6.02
C GLU A 180 -12.68 -18.75 4.86
N ALA A 181 -12.46 -19.80 4.06
CA ALA A 181 -11.60 -19.73 2.87
C ALA A 181 -12.14 -18.77 1.80
N TRP A 182 -13.47 -18.75 1.54
CA TRP A 182 -14.08 -17.78 0.62
C TRP A 182 -13.98 -16.34 1.14
N GLN A 183 -14.09 -16.11 2.45
CA GLN A 183 -13.87 -14.80 3.06
C GLN A 183 -12.43 -14.33 2.87
N GLN A 184 -11.43 -15.19 3.13
CA GLN A 184 -10.02 -14.87 2.92
C GLN A 184 -9.70 -14.54 1.45
N VAL A 185 -10.27 -15.29 0.49
CA VAL A 185 -10.14 -14.99 -0.94
C VAL A 185 -10.72 -13.61 -1.27
N ALA A 186 -11.93 -13.31 -0.79
CA ALA A 186 -12.57 -12.00 -1.02
C ALA A 186 -11.78 -10.84 -0.37
N GLU A 187 -11.19 -11.04 0.80
CA GLU A 187 -10.31 -10.06 1.45
C GLU A 187 -9.03 -9.82 0.63
N HIS A 188 -8.41 -10.88 0.11
CA HIS A 188 -7.23 -10.78 -0.75
C HIS A 188 -7.55 -10.11 -2.10
N GLU A 189 -8.69 -10.42 -2.72
CA GLU A 189 -9.15 -9.76 -3.95
C GLU A 189 -9.45 -8.27 -3.71
N ALA A 190 -10.11 -7.93 -2.61
CA ALA A 190 -10.37 -6.54 -2.23
C ALA A 190 -9.06 -5.79 -1.89
N ALA A 191 -8.09 -6.44 -1.24
CA ALA A 191 -6.76 -5.86 -0.98
C ALA A 191 -5.98 -5.64 -2.28
N ARG A 192 -6.02 -6.61 -3.20
CA ARG A 192 -5.43 -6.50 -4.54
C ARG A 192 -6.07 -5.36 -5.33
N GLY A 193 -7.39 -5.25 -5.36
CA GLY A 193 -8.10 -4.15 -6.04
C GLY A 193 -7.73 -2.77 -5.47
N ARG A 194 -7.58 -2.64 -4.14
CA ARG A 194 -7.07 -1.41 -3.52
C ARG A 194 -5.62 -1.10 -3.93
N ALA A 195 -4.76 -2.11 -4.03
CA ALA A 195 -3.37 -1.95 -4.46
C ALA A 195 -3.25 -1.57 -5.94
N GLU A 196 -4.05 -2.18 -6.82
CA GLU A 196 -4.13 -1.85 -8.25
C GLU A 196 -4.66 -0.41 -8.45
N ALA A 197 -5.73 -0.02 -7.75
CA ALA A 197 -6.25 1.35 -7.77
C ALA A 197 -5.23 2.38 -7.25
N ALA A 198 -4.49 2.07 -6.18
CA ALA A 198 -3.44 2.94 -5.65
C ALA A 198 -2.25 3.09 -6.62
N ARG A 199 -1.86 2.00 -7.31
CA ARG A 199 -0.85 2.04 -8.38
C ARG A 199 -1.31 2.94 -9.52
N ASP A 200 -2.55 2.79 -9.97
CA ASP A 200 -3.06 3.53 -11.14
C ASP A 200 -3.25 5.02 -10.81
N ALA A 201 -3.68 5.35 -9.58
CA ALA A 201 -3.67 6.72 -9.08
C ALA A 201 -2.25 7.33 -9.01
N ALA A 202 -1.25 6.55 -8.58
CA ALA A 202 0.15 7.01 -8.56
C ALA A 202 0.73 7.20 -9.98
N LEU A 203 0.32 6.37 -10.95
CA LEU A 203 0.69 6.54 -12.36
C LEU A 203 0.04 7.80 -12.96
N SER A 204 -1.23 8.07 -12.68
CA SER A 204 -1.93 9.30 -13.08
C SER A 204 -1.23 10.53 -12.49
N ALA A 205 -1.03 10.57 -11.17
CA ALA A 205 -0.37 11.71 -10.50
C ALA A 205 1.05 11.96 -11.04
N ARG A 206 1.77 10.90 -11.44
CA ARG A 206 3.08 11.03 -12.11
C ARG A 206 2.97 11.65 -13.50
N ALA A 207 1.94 11.31 -14.28
CA ALA A 207 1.69 11.94 -15.58
C ALA A 207 1.33 13.42 -15.40
N ASP A 208 0.43 13.74 -14.47
CA ASP A 208 0.03 15.12 -14.14
C ASP A 208 1.25 15.99 -13.75
N LEU A 209 2.17 15.44 -12.96
CA LEU A 209 3.42 16.13 -12.58
C LEU A 209 4.40 16.32 -13.74
N ILE A 210 4.41 15.43 -14.73
CA ILE A 210 5.20 15.59 -15.96
C ILE A 210 4.61 16.72 -16.82
N ASP A 211 3.29 16.74 -17.00
CA ASP A 211 2.61 17.78 -17.78
C ASP A 211 2.72 19.16 -17.10
N GLN A 212 2.65 19.22 -15.77
CA GLN A 212 2.91 20.43 -14.99
C GLN A 212 4.35 20.91 -15.17
N ARG A 213 5.35 20.01 -15.07
CA ARG A 213 6.77 20.34 -15.30
C ARG A 213 6.98 20.89 -16.71
N ASP A 214 6.43 20.24 -17.73
CA ASP A 214 6.66 20.62 -19.13
C ASP A 214 5.90 21.90 -19.51
N THR A 215 4.80 22.20 -18.80
CA THR A 215 4.12 23.51 -18.88
C THR A 215 4.92 24.60 -18.17
N ALA A 216 5.50 24.32 -17.00
CA ALA A 216 6.37 25.26 -16.29
C ALA A 216 7.65 25.58 -17.09
N LEU A 217 8.27 24.58 -17.73
CA LEU A 217 9.44 24.76 -18.59
C LEU A 217 9.12 25.66 -19.80
N ARG A 218 7.99 25.40 -20.49
CA ARG A 218 7.53 26.28 -21.58
C ARG A 218 7.31 27.72 -21.11
N SER A 219 6.68 27.93 -19.96
CA SER A 219 6.49 29.26 -19.39
C SER A 219 7.81 29.96 -19.05
N VAL A 220 8.81 29.24 -18.53
CA VAL A 220 10.16 29.78 -18.28
C VAL A 220 10.84 30.19 -19.58
N ASP A 221 10.72 29.41 -20.64
CA ASP A 221 11.33 29.73 -21.94
C ASP A 221 10.60 30.87 -22.67
N GLU A 222 9.27 30.97 -22.54
CA GLU A 222 8.49 32.14 -22.97
C GLU A 222 8.91 33.42 -22.23
N LEU A 223 9.07 33.36 -20.90
CA LEU A 223 9.56 34.48 -20.09
C LEU A 223 10.99 34.89 -20.48
N ARG A 224 11.89 33.93 -20.75
CA ARG A 224 13.25 34.21 -21.26
C ARG A 224 13.21 34.87 -22.64
N ALA A 225 12.36 34.39 -23.55
CA ALA A 225 12.18 35.00 -24.86
C ALA A 225 11.66 36.44 -24.73
N ALA A 226 10.67 36.68 -23.86
CA ALA A 226 10.16 38.02 -23.57
C ALA A 226 11.23 38.95 -22.97
N GLN A 227 12.04 38.46 -22.02
CA GLN A 227 13.18 39.22 -21.46
C GLN A 227 14.22 39.58 -22.53
N LEU A 228 14.54 38.66 -23.45
CA LEU A 228 15.45 38.94 -24.57
C LEU A 228 14.89 40.00 -25.53
N VAL A 229 13.58 40.00 -25.79
CA VAL A 229 12.91 41.04 -26.58
C VAL A 229 12.95 42.39 -25.85
N GLN A 230 12.62 42.43 -24.56
CA GLN A 230 12.68 43.64 -23.74
C GLN A 230 14.10 44.21 -23.65
N ALA A 231 15.13 43.36 -23.50
CA ALA A 231 16.53 43.78 -23.49
C ALA A 231 16.93 44.46 -24.81
N LYS A 232 16.54 43.88 -25.97
CA LYS A 232 16.75 44.49 -27.29
C LYS A 232 15.99 45.81 -27.46
N GLN A 233 14.76 45.91 -26.96
CA GLN A 233 13.98 47.16 -26.98
C GLN A 233 14.64 48.25 -26.12
N LEU A 234 15.09 47.93 -24.90
CA LEU A 234 15.82 48.86 -24.04
C LEU A 234 17.14 49.31 -24.67
N GLU A 235 17.87 48.43 -25.35
CA GLU A 235 19.07 48.79 -26.09
C GLU A 235 18.76 49.72 -27.27
N ALA A 236 17.72 49.43 -28.07
CA ALA A 236 17.27 50.29 -29.16
C ALA A 236 16.85 51.68 -28.67
N VAL A 237 16.09 51.77 -27.57
CA VAL A 237 15.71 53.04 -26.94
C VAL A 237 16.94 53.80 -26.42
N ARG A 238 17.94 53.12 -25.83
CA ARG A 238 19.21 53.75 -25.41
C ARG A 238 19.99 54.32 -26.59
N ARG A 239 20.05 53.60 -27.73
CA ARG A 239 20.69 54.09 -28.96
C ARG A 239 19.94 55.30 -29.51
N ALA A 240 18.62 55.23 -29.66
CA ALA A 240 17.80 56.34 -30.14
C ALA A 240 17.89 57.58 -29.23
N LEU A 241 17.99 57.40 -27.91
CA LEU A 241 18.23 58.49 -26.96
C LEU A 241 19.63 59.10 -27.10
N ALA A 242 20.66 58.30 -27.37
CA ALA A 242 22.01 58.78 -27.63
C ALA A 242 22.10 59.55 -28.96
N GLU A 243 21.44 59.05 -30.02
CA GLU A 243 21.29 59.73 -31.30
C GLU A 243 20.54 61.06 -31.17
N ALA A 244 19.43 61.09 -30.43
CA ALA A 244 18.67 62.31 -30.15
C ALA A 244 19.47 63.34 -29.34
N ARG A 245 20.31 62.89 -28.39
CA ARG A 245 21.25 63.76 -27.67
C ARG A 245 22.32 64.34 -28.59
N ALA A 246 22.99 63.50 -29.38
CA ALA A 246 24.00 63.97 -30.34
C ALA A 246 23.41 64.94 -31.39
N ALA A 247 22.17 64.72 -31.81
CA ALA A 247 21.43 65.66 -32.65
C ALA A 247 21.15 66.99 -31.91
N CYS A 248 20.70 66.94 -30.66
CA CYS A 248 20.49 68.12 -29.81
C CYS A 248 21.79 68.91 -29.58
N ASP A 249 22.91 68.23 -29.30
CA ASP A 249 24.24 68.83 -29.17
C ASP A 249 24.66 69.51 -30.49
N THR A 250 24.43 68.84 -31.63
CA THR A 250 24.68 69.40 -32.97
C THR A 250 23.82 70.63 -33.27
N HIS A 251 22.53 70.59 -32.89
CA HIS A 251 21.63 71.74 -33.04
C HIS A 251 22.02 72.89 -32.11
N THR A 252 22.48 72.60 -30.90
CA THR A 252 22.97 73.60 -29.94
C THR A 252 24.26 74.25 -30.45
N ALA A 253 25.22 73.47 -30.95
CA ALA A 253 26.44 73.98 -31.57
C ALA A 253 26.15 74.85 -32.81
N ARG A 254 25.19 74.44 -33.65
CA ARG A 254 24.71 75.25 -34.79
C ARG A 254 24.05 76.55 -34.32
N LEU A 255 23.24 76.49 -33.27
CA LEU A 255 22.60 77.67 -32.69
C LEU A 255 23.65 78.64 -32.15
N THR A 256 24.66 78.18 -31.40
CA THR A 256 25.75 79.03 -30.92
C THR A 256 26.57 79.64 -32.07
N LEU A 257 26.78 78.91 -33.18
CA LEU A 257 27.44 79.47 -34.37
C LEU A 257 26.58 80.51 -35.09
N VAL A 258 25.27 80.32 -35.15
CA VAL A 258 24.33 81.31 -35.72
C VAL A 258 24.20 82.54 -34.81
N GLU A 259 24.21 82.36 -33.49
CA GLU A 259 24.26 83.46 -32.52
C GLU A 259 25.58 84.23 -32.62
N GLN A 260 26.72 83.56 -32.74
CA GLN A 260 28.02 84.20 -33.00
C GLN A 260 28.00 84.99 -34.30
N ALA A 261 27.61 84.39 -35.42
CA ALA A 261 27.47 85.08 -36.70
C ALA A 261 26.45 86.24 -36.65
N LEU A 262 25.40 86.14 -35.83
CA LEU A 262 24.47 87.24 -35.60
C LEU A 262 25.14 88.37 -34.79
N THR A 263 25.92 88.06 -33.76
CA THR A 263 26.68 89.09 -33.03
C THR A 263 27.76 89.75 -33.89
N GLU A 264 28.45 88.98 -34.74
CA GLU A 264 29.42 89.50 -35.71
C GLU A 264 28.72 90.41 -36.74
N THR A 265 27.62 89.97 -37.36
CA THR A 265 26.88 90.82 -38.32
C THR A 265 26.21 92.04 -37.69
N VAL A 266 25.87 92.00 -36.40
CA VAL A 266 25.44 93.18 -35.64
C VAL A 266 26.62 94.13 -35.41
N ALA A 267 27.79 93.62 -34.98
CA ALA A 267 29.00 94.42 -34.80
C ALA A 267 29.50 95.02 -36.12
N ASP A 268 29.51 94.26 -37.22
CA ASP A 268 29.82 94.74 -38.57
C ASP A 268 28.84 95.83 -39.01
N LYS A 269 27.55 95.69 -38.70
CA LYS A 269 26.54 96.70 -39.01
C LYS A 269 26.70 97.97 -38.17
N GLU A 270 27.14 97.85 -36.92
CA GLU A 270 27.48 99.00 -36.06
C GLU A 270 28.76 99.69 -36.53
N MET A 271 29.81 98.92 -36.84
CA MET A 271 31.04 99.41 -37.46
C MET A 271 30.76 100.07 -38.82
N LEU A 272 29.91 99.52 -39.68
CA LEU A 272 29.51 100.13 -40.95
C LEU A 272 28.70 101.42 -40.73
N ARG A 273 27.83 101.48 -39.72
CA ARG A 273 27.14 102.72 -39.33
C ARG A 273 28.13 103.79 -38.86
N GLU A 274 29.12 103.42 -38.07
CA GLU A 274 30.18 104.32 -37.60
C GLU A 274 31.11 104.76 -38.74
N GLN A 275 31.49 103.85 -39.65
CA GLN A 275 32.26 104.18 -40.85
C GLN A 275 31.48 105.10 -41.79
N VAL A 276 30.16 104.89 -41.96
CA VAL A 276 29.29 105.77 -42.74
C VAL A 276 29.13 107.12 -42.05
N SER A 277 28.93 107.19 -40.73
CA SER A 277 28.87 108.48 -40.03
C SER A 277 30.20 109.24 -40.10
N ALA A 278 31.33 108.55 -39.93
CA ALA A 278 32.66 109.12 -40.10
C ALA A 278 32.99 109.46 -41.57
N ALA A 279 32.40 108.79 -42.55
CA ALA A 279 32.50 109.17 -43.96
C ALA A 279 31.64 110.38 -44.29
N LEU A 280 30.44 110.49 -43.70
CA LEU A 280 29.58 111.69 -43.81
C LEU A 280 30.25 112.90 -43.16
N VAL A 281 30.77 112.77 -41.93
CA VAL A 281 31.55 113.84 -41.28
C VAL A 281 32.78 114.20 -42.11
N ARG A 282 33.51 113.23 -42.68
CA ARG A 282 34.65 113.52 -43.57
C ARG A 282 34.24 114.21 -44.88
N ALA A 283 33.09 113.84 -45.45
CA ALA A 283 32.54 114.50 -46.64
C ALA A 283 32.10 115.94 -46.33
N GLU A 284 31.43 116.15 -45.20
CA GLU A 284 31.02 117.47 -44.71
C GLU A 284 32.26 118.34 -44.42
N THR A 285 33.28 117.83 -43.73
CA THR A 285 34.55 118.57 -43.55
C THR A 285 35.22 118.86 -44.89
N ALA A 286 35.29 117.90 -45.81
CA ALA A 286 35.89 118.11 -47.14
C ALA A 286 35.09 119.12 -47.99
N GLU A 287 33.77 119.19 -47.82
CA GLU A 287 32.93 120.21 -48.46
C GLU A 287 33.20 121.59 -47.85
N THR A 288 33.28 121.72 -46.51
CA THR A 288 33.67 122.99 -45.88
C THR A 288 35.11 123.42 -46.19
N GLU A 289 36.04 122.47 -46.37
CA GLU A 289 37.41 122.73 -46.82
C GLU A 289 37.44 123.14 -48.29
N ARG A 290 36.63 122.53 -49.15
CA ARG A 290 36.51 122.93 -50.55
C ARG A 290 35.89 124.32 -50.70
N ASP A 291 34.91 124.66 -49.87
CA ASP A 291 34.30 125.98 -49.86
C ASP A 291 35.24 127.05 -49.27
N ARG A 292 36.04 126.71 -48.24
CA ARG A 292 37.15 127.56 -47.78
C ARG A 292 38.21 127.75 -48.86
N ALA A 293 38.64 126.68 -49.52
CA ALA A 293 39.63 126.74 -50.59
C ALA A 293 39.09 127.53 -51.79
N ARG A 294 37.79 127.44 -52.08
CA ARG A 294 37.12 128.25 -53.10
C ARG A 294 37.07 129.73 -52.71
N ALA A 295 36.69 130.06 -51.47
CA ALA A 295 36.70 131.43 -50.99
C ALA A 295 38.11 132.03 -51.00
N GLN A 296 39.13 131.25 -50.61
CA GLN A 296 40.54 131.64 -50.68
C GLN A 296 41.03 131.79 -52.13
N ALA A 297 40.60 130.94 -53.05
CA ALA A 297 40.93 131.06 -54.47
C ALA A 297 40.22 132.26 -55.13
N GLU A 298 38.98 132.56 -54.75
CA GLU A 298 38.24 133.74 -55.21
C GLU A 298 38.86 135.04 -54.64
N GLN A 299 39.33 135.02 -53.39
CA GLN A 299 40.09 136.12 -52.78
C GLN A 299 41.46 136.31 -53.46
N ALA A 300 42.26 135.24 -53.63
CA ALA A 300 43.53 135.30 -54.34
C ALA A 300 43.36 135.73 -55.81
N ALA A 301 42.26 135.35 -56.47
CA ALA A 301 41.93 135.81 -57.81
C ALA A 301 41.41 137.26 -57.86
N ALA A 302 40.99 137.85 -56.74
CA ALA A 302 40.70 139.28 -56.61
C ALA A 302 41.99 140.07 -56.36
N GLU A 303 42.86 139.59 -55.47
CA GLU A 303 44.18 140.15 -55.18
C GLU A 303 45.07 140.14 -56.43
N ALA A 304 45.19 139.00 -57.13
CA ALA A 304 45.92 138.91 -58.40
C ALA A 304 45.33 139.81 -59.51
N ARG A 305 44.02 140.09 -59.51
CA ARG A 305 43.41 141.07 -60.42
C ARG A 305 43.78 142.50 -60.06
N GLY A 306 43.90 142.82 -58.77
CA GLY A 306 44.45 144.09 -58.29
C GLY A 306 45.93 144.25 -58.67
N GLU A 307 46.75 143.21 -58.47
CA GLU A 307 48.16 143.21 -58.86
C GLU A 307 48.36 143.36 -60.37
N ILE A 308 47.59 142.65 -61.20
CA ILE A 308 47.62 142.81 -62.67
C ILE A 308 47.21 144.23 -63.09
N HIS A 309 46.26 144.87 -62.40
CA HIS A 309 45.88 146.25 -62.67
C HIS A 309 47.00 147.23 -62.30
N ASN A 310 47.66 147.02 -61.16
CA ASN A 310 48.79 147.84 -60.71
C ASN A 310 50.01 147.67 -61.64
N LEU A 311 50.35 146.43 -61.99
CA LEU A 311 51.44 146.12 -62.92
C LEU A 311 51.20 146.67 -64.32
N ARG A 312 49.94 146.75 -64.80
CA ARG A 312 49.61 147.47 -66.04
C ARG A 312 49.81 148.97 -65.91
N ALA A 313 49.35 149.59 -64.82
CA ALA A 313 49.59 151.01 -64.57
C ALA A 313 51.09 151.36 -64.44
N ASP A 314 51.91 150.46 -63.92
CA ASP A 314 53.36 150.61 -63.87
C ASP A 314 54.04 150.33 -65.21
N ALA A 315 53.57 149.35 -65.99
CA ALA A 315 54.05 149.11 -67.35
C ALA A 315 53.75 150.29 -68.28
N ASP A 316 52.56 150.89 -68.20
CA ASP A 316 52.19 152.08 -68.99
C ASP A 316 53.03 153.31 -68.58
N ARG A 317 53.33 153.47 -67.28
CA ARG A 317 54.27 154.50 -66.79
C ARG A 317 55.70 154.27 -67.27
N GLN A 318 56.19 153.03 -67.26
CA GLN A 318 57.49 152.65 -67.81
C GLN A 318 57.55 152.92 -69.32
N LEU A 319 56.49 152.57 -70.07
CA LEU A 319 56.42 152.80 -71.51
C LEU A 319 56.43 154.30 -71.85
N ALA A 320 55.72 155.12 -71.07
CA ALA A 320 55.72 156.58 -71.21
C ALA A 320 57.12 157.19 -70.95
N LEU A 321 57.82 156.72 -69.91
CA LEU A 321 59.19 157.14 -69.59
C LEU A 321 60.20 156.74 -70.66
N ILE A 322 60.13 155.50 -71.18
CA ILE A 322 60.99 155.02 -72.27
C ILE A 322 60.72 155.77 -73.57
N THR A 323 59.46 156.06 -73.87
CA THR A 323 59.08 156.84 -75.07
C THR A 323 59.58 158.29 -74.96
N ALA A 324 59.48 158.92 -73.79
CA ALA A 324 60.04 160.25 -73.55
C ALA A 324 61.58 160.26 -73.64
N ALA A 325 62.25 159.24 -73.09
CA ALA A 325 63.71 159.09 -73.16
C ALA A 325 64.20 158.94 -74.61
N HIS A 326 63.61 158.05 -75.41
CA HIS A 326 63.99 157.89 -76.82
C HIS A 326 63.64 159.10 -77.69
N GLN A 327 62.59 159.87 -77.37
CA GLN A 327 62.31 161.14 -78.05
C GLN A 327 63.37 162.21 -77.73
N ALA A 328 63.83 162.30 -76.46
CA ALA A 328 64.93 163.18 -76.07
C ALA A 328 66.28 162.75 -76.70
N GLU A 329 66.54 161.45 -76.77
CA GLU A 329 67.74 160.86 -77.38
C GLU A 329 67.79 161.09 -78.89
N LEU A 330 66.66 160.94 -79.60
CA LEU A 330 66.54 161.28 -81.02
C LEU A 330 66.67 162.80 -81.29
N ALA A 331 66.25 163.65 -80.35
CA ALA A 331 66.49 165.09 -80.44
C ALA A 331 67.98 165.43 -80.25
N ALA A 332 68.64 164.82 -79.26
CA ALA A 332 70.07 164.99 -79.00
C ALA A 332 70.94 164.48 -80.16
N LEU A 333 70.61 163.33 -80.76
CA LEU A 333 71.31 162.79 -81.93
C LEU A 333 71.13 163.68 -83.18
N ARG A 334 69.96 164.30 -83.37
CA ARG A 334 69.73 165.27 -84.47
C ARG A 334 70.53 166.56 -84.26
N ALA A 335 70.57 167.09 -83.04
CA ALA A 335 71.40 168.24 -82.70
C ALA A 335 72.89 167.94 -82.91
N SER A 336 73.37 166.79 -82.43
CA SER A 336 74.75 166.33 -82.62
C SER A 336 75.12 166.16 -84.10
N ALA A 337 74.21 165.66 -84.93
CA ALA A 337 74.41 165.54 -86.38
C ALA A 337 74.44 166.90 -87.10
N GLN A 338 73.70 167.90 -86.64
CA GLN A 338 73.79 169.27 -87.16
C GLN A 338 75.09 169.96 -86.72
N ASP A 339 75.49 169.83 -85.45
CA ASP A 339 76.78 170.33 -84.95
C ASP A 339 77.98 169.64 -85.61
N ALA A 340 77.86 168.38 -86.03
CA ALA A 340 78.88 167.68 -86.81
C ALA A 340 78.99 168.27 -88.23
N ARG A 341 77.87 168.57 -88.89
CA ARG A 341 77.86 169.20 -90.23
C ARG A 341 78.44 170.61 -90.21
N VAL A 342 78.03 171.45 -89.26
CA VAL A 342 78.57 172.82 -89.11
C VAL A 342 80.07 172.81 -88.76
N ARG A 343 80.56 171.77 -88.07
CA ARG A 343 82.01 171.57 -87.85
C ARG A 343 82.75 171.09 -89.10
N ALA A 344 82.14 170.24 -89.92
CA ALA A 344 82.72 169.80 -91.19
C ALA A 344 82.83 170.96 -92.20
N GLU A 345 81.76 171.74 -92.37
CA GLU A 345 81.72 172.93 -93.24
C GLU A 345 82.76 173.99 -92.79
N ARG A 346 82.97 174.14 -91.47
CA ARG A 346 84.06 174.99 -90.94
C ARG A 346 85.45 174.42 -91.16
N ALA A 347 85.62 173.10 -91.19
CA ALA A 347 86.91 172.46 -91.43
C ALA A 347 87.32 172.56 -92.91
N GLU A 348 86.38 172.38 -93.85
CA GLU A 348 86.61 172.62 -95.29
C GLU A 348 86.97 174.09 -95.54
N ALA A 349 86.21 175.05 -95.00
CA ALA A 349 86.52 176.47 -95.12
C ALA A 349 87.87 176.88 -94.49
N GLN A 350 88.36 176.13 -93.49
CA GLN A 350 89.69 176.34 -92.90
C GLN A 350 90.83 175.68 -93.71
N ALA A 351 90.56 174.57 -94.40
CA ALA A 351 91.50 173.95 -95.31
C ALA A 351 91.76 174.86 -96.54
N ASP A 352 90.70 175.37 -97.16
CA ASP A 352 90.77 176.30 -98.29
C ASP A 352 91.54 177.59 -97.92
N ALA A 353 91.31 178.11 -96.71
CA ALA A 353 92.05 179.27 -96.19
C ALA A 353 93.54 178.97 -95.96
N ALA A 354 93.89 177.79 -95.45
CA ALA A 354 95.28 177.38 -95.22
C ALA A 354 96.04 177.15 -96.54
N GLU A 355 95.37 176.69 -97.59
CA GLU A 355 95.95 176.50 -98.92
C GLU A 355 96.27 177.86 -99.58
N LEU A 356 95.36 178.82 -99.49
CA LEU A 356 95.60 180.23 -99.85
C LEU A 356 96.78 180.85 -99.08
N GLN A 357 96.89 180.59 -97.78
CA GLN A 357 97.93 181.17 -96.93
C GLN A 357 99.34 180.64 -97.25
N ARG A 358 99.47 179.37 -97.68
CA ARG A 358 100.74 178.80 -98.16
C ARG A 358 101.16 179.40 -99.51
N GLN A 359 100.21 179.68 -100.41
CA GLN A 359 100.50 180.34 -101.69
C GLN A 359 101.01 181.78 -101.51
N VAL A 360 100.67 182.47 -100.41
CA VAL A 360 101.21 183.79 -100.06
C VAL A 360 102.65 183.69 -99.52
N LEU A 361 102.93 182.72 -98.66
CA LEU A 361 104.29 182.48 -98.14
C LEU A 361 105.28 182.01 -99.23
N ALA A 362 104.79 181.34 -100.27
CA ALA A 362 105.54 181.02 -101.49
C ALA A 362 106.02 182.27 -102.29
N ARG A 363 105.66 183.49 -101.86
CA ARG A 363 106.06 184.75 -102.50
C ARG A 363 107.00 185.62 -101.67
N GLN A 364 106.88 185.62 -100.34
CA GLN A 364 107.59 186.61 -99.50
C GLN A 364 109.06 186.26 -99.19
N LEU A 365 109.47 185.00 -99.29
CA LEU A 365 110.85 184.57 -99.03
C LEU A 365 111.74 184.53 -100.28
N HIS A 366 111.21 184.91 -101.46
CA HIS A 366 111.98 185.02 -102.70
C HIS A 366 112.80 186.34 -102.77
N ASP A 367 112.38 187.39 -102.06
CA ASP A 367 112.83 188.77 -102.33
C ASP A 367 113.89 189.34 -101.37
N LEU A 368 114.26 188.64 -100.29
CA LEU A 368 115.16 189.20 -99.27
C LEU A 368 116.36 188.31 -98.90
N ARG A 369 117.40 188.49 -99.74
CA ARG A 369 118.84 188.52 -99.39
C ARG A 369 119.48 187.20 -98.95
N ALA A 370 120.65 186.81 -99.47
CA ALA A 370 121.87 187.62 -99.62
C ALA A 370 122.35 188.23 -98.28
N GLU A 371 122.44 187.36 -97.25
CA GLU A 371 123.63 187.11 -96.41
C GLU A 371 124.27 188.28 -95.59
N PRO A 372 125.03 188.01 -94.49
CA PRO A 372 125.58 186.70 -94.07
C PRO A 372 125.28 186.22 -92.61
N ASP A 373 124.90 184.95 -92.53
CA ASP A 373 125.62 183.84 -91.87
C ASP A 373 125.64 183.59 -90.32
N ILE A 374 125.70 182.28 -90.00
CA ILE A 374 126.14 181.55 -88.79
C ILE A 374 125.14 181.20 -87.64
N SER A 375 124.71 179.91 -87.65
CA SER A 375 124.58 178.96 -86.51
C SER A 375 123.46 179.12 -85.43
N SER A 376 122.90 178.06 -84.78
CA SER A 376 122.62 176.64 -85.14
C SER A 376 121.73 175.94 -84.08
N ALA A 377 121.21 174.75 -84.46
CA ALA A 377 120.99 173.56 -83.62
C ALA A 377 119.82 173.38 -82.62
N ALA A 378 119.16 172.21 -82.79
CA ALA A 378 118.66 171.26 -81.76
C ALA A 378 117.42 171.60 -80.88
N ALA A 379 116.68 170.62 -80.30
CA ALA A 379 116.37 169.23 -80.69
C ALA A 379 115.29 168.62 -79.73
N GLY A 380 114.35 167.84 -80.28
CA GLY A 380 113.68 166.68 -79.64
C GLY A 380 112.68 166.86 -78.48
N GLY A 381 111.70 165.94 -78.38
CA GLY A 381 111.01 165.60 -77.12
C GLY A 381 109.52 165.20 -77.17
N GLN A 382 109.25 163.89 -76.97
CA GLN A 382 108.12 163.30 -76.20
C GLN A 382 106.65 163.55 -76.67
N THR A 383 105.73 162.57 -76.64
CA THR A 383 105.75 161.11 -76.31
C THR A 383 104.62 160.43 -77.08
#